data_AF-A0A9P3JNP9-F1
#
_entry.id   AF-A0A9P3JNP9-F1
#
_cell.length_a   1.000
_cell.length_b   1.000
_cell.length_c   1.000
_cell.angle_alpha   90.00
_cell.angle_beta   90.00
_cell.angle_gamma   90.00
#
_symmetry.space_group_name_H-M   'P 1'
#
loop_
_entity.id
_entity.type
_entity.pdbx_description
1 polymer ?
#
loop_
_entity_poly.entity_id
_entity_poly.type
_entity_poly.pdbx_seq_one_letter_code
_entity_poly.pdbx_strand_id
1 'polypeptide(L)'
;MTRCEGGGSMYTWPDKTRPRVCILGGGFGGLYTALRLDSLLWTDEQRPQVLLVDQSERFVFKPLLYELLTQDVTVWEIAPKFSELLRSTGVTFLQDGVQAVDVGGHVADDSVSATGGRVRLASGVEVEYDWLVLALGARTNMAFAPGAKGRALPFSTLDDALAVDRRLLLLEKRWDAAKGEGGSTPPPIRVVVVGAGYAGVELACTVAERLGGRGTVEIVDPAAAVCPAAAAGNRRAAERALKERGVHLRLTSKVTSVADAAQSSSPSSFSTTHAQSTQPDTTPSHAADPSSSSSSSSADPSPFAVPASLLSLESVSPSSSKNQVEHQIEADIVLWTVGSSPVLPAVDSPAPAPAAPAAAAAAAGEAASQWLQRTARGQADVEESLQVKGLKRVFALGDAACVLDGNGRPLPATAQVAFQQADYVGWNIWAAINNRPLLPFRYQHLGELVLLGSKDAAASVGFIDDFLIEGRAAHTARKLAYLYRLPTNEHRARVGVSWLTRAIVDGISEAQNFIAAATNPQAESK
;
A
#
# COMPACT_ATOMS: atom_id res chain seq x y z
N MET A 1 -22.00 30.28 -17.64
CA MET A 1 -22.76 29.38 -16.76
C MET A 1 -23.89 28.79 -17.57
N THR A 2 -23.67 27.60 -18.12
CA THR A 2 -24.71 26.79 -18.77
C THR A 2 -24.45 25.38 -18.25
N ARG A 3 -25.34 24.95 -17.35
CA ARG A 3 -25.32 23.63 -16.74
C ARG A 3 -25.77 22.66 -17.84
N CYS A 4 -24.85 21.85 -18.38
CA CYS A 4 -25.26 20.73 -19.23
C CYS A 4 -26.01 19.73 -18.34
N GLU A 5 -27.25 19.46 -18.71
CA GLU A 5 -28.12 18.45 -18.11
C GLU A 5 -27.53 17.06 -18.32
N GLY A 6 -27.72 16.17 -17.33
CA GLY A 6 -27.09 14.87 -17.25
C GLY A 6 -27.55 13.89 -18.33
N GLY A 7 -26.65 13.60 -19.26
CA GLY A 7 -26.65 12.39 -20.08
C GLY A 7 -25.24 11.82 -20.06
N GLY A 8 -25.02 10.72 -19.35
CA GLY A 8 -23.73 10.01 -19.39
C GLY A 8 -23.44 9.52 -20.82
N SER A 9 -22.21 9.68 -21.29
CA SER A 9 -21.81 9.15 -22.60
C SER A 9 -21.60 7.64 -22.53
N MET A 10 -22.22 6.87 -23.41
CA MET A 10 -21.98 5.42 -23.49
C MET A 10 -20.62 5.13 -24.14
N TYR A 11 -19.82 4.25 -23.53
CA TYR A 11 -18.61 3.73 -24.14
C TYR A 11 -18.96 2.85 -25.34
N THR A 12 -18.33 3.12 -26.49
CA THR A 12 -18.58 2.39 -27.73
C THR A 12 -17.53 1.31 -27.93
N TRP A 13 -17.95 0.05 -27.81
CA TRP A 13 -17.11 -1.10 -28.15
C TRP A 13 -16.84 -1.14 -29.66
N PRO A 14 -15.58 -1.34 -30.10
CA PRO A 14 -15.23 -1.41 -31.52
C PRO A 14 -16.02 -2.43 -32.33
N ASP A 15 -16.26 -3.60 -31.75
CA ASP A 15 -17.04 -4.69 -32.34
C ASP A 15 -18.26 -5.01 -31.45
N LYS A 16 -19.46 -5.05 -32.03
CA LYS A 16 -20.69 -5.32 -31.27
C LYS A 16 -20.98 -6.82 -31.12
N THR A 17 -20.27 -7.67 -31.84
CA THR A 17 -20.51 -9.12 -31.91
C THR A 17 -19.53 -9.89 -31.03
N ARG A 18 -18.36 -9.32 -30.74
CA ARG A 18 -17.33 -9.95 -29.91
C ARG A 18 -17.59 -9.76 -28.41
N PRO A 19 -17.28 -10.76 -27.57
CA PRO A 19 -17.49 -10.68 -26.12
C PRO A 19 -16.79 -9.46 -25.49
N ARG A 20 -17.45 -8.81 -24.53
CA ARG A 20 -16.95 -7.62 -23.84
C ARG A 20 -16.52 -7.95 -22.42
N VAL A 21 -15.23 -7.78 -22.12
CA VAL A 21 -14.68 -7.98 -20.78
C VAL A 21 -14.28 -6.63 -20.20
N CYS A 22 -14.93 -6.21 -19.12
CA CYS A 22 -14.58 -5.00 -18.39
C CYS A 22 -13.84 -5.36 -17.10
N ILE A 23 -12.65 -4.80 -16.90
CA ILE A 23 -11.79 -5.05 -15.74
C ILE A 23 -11.65 -3.75 -14.96
N LEU A 24 -12.02 -3.77 -13.69
CA LEU A 24 -12.02 -2.62 -12.80
C LEU A 24 -10.84 -2.73 -11.82
N GLY A 25 -9.82 -1.89 -12.01
CA GLY A 25 -8.60 -1.86 -11.22
C GLY A 25 -7.41 -2.52 -11.93
N GLY A 26 -6.36 -1.75 -12.21
CA GLY A 26 -5.14 -2.13 -12.90
C GLY A 26 -3.99 -2.58 -11.98
N GLY A 27 -4.28 -3.04 -10.77
CA GLY A 27 -3.29 -3.63 -9.86
C GLY A 27 -2.84 -5.05 -10.27
N PHE A 28 -2.25 -5.79 -9.32
CA PHE A 28 -1.81 -7.18 -9.54
C PHE A 28 -2.93 -8.12 -10.02
N GLY A 29 -4.17 -7.91 -9.59
CA GLY A 29 -5.31 -8.68 -10.08
C GLY A 29 -5.64 -8.32 -11.54
N GLY A 30 -6.11 -7.10 -11.78
CA GLY A 30 -6.70 -6.76 -13.08
C GLY A 30 -5.73 -6.64 -14.24
N LEU A 31 -4.53 -6.07 -14.04
CA LEU A 31 -3.54 -5.99 -15.13
C LEU A 31 -3.11 -7.39 -15.59
N TYR A 32 -2.81 -8.29 -14.66
CA TYR A 32 -2.38 -9.64 -15.02
C TYR A 32 -3.54 -10.49 -15.56
N THR A 33 -4.79 -10.23 -15.14
CA THR A 33 -5.97 -10.84 -15.80
C THR A 33 -6.09 -10.35 -17.24
N ALA A 34 -5.91 -9.05 -17.49
CA ALA A 34 -5.96 -8.49 -18.85
C ALA A 34 -4.87 -9.09 -19.76
N LEU A 35 -3.63 -9.13 -19.27
CA LEU A 35 -2.50 -9.73 -19.98
C LEU A 35 -2.70 -11.24 -20.19
N ARG A 36 -3.29 -11.93 -19.21
CA ARG A 36 -3.62 -13.35 -19.35
C ARG A 36 -4.63 -13.57 -20.46
N LEU A 37 -5.73 -12.83 -20.49
CA LEU A 37 -6.74 -12.93 -21.55
C LEU A 37 -6.14 -12.71 -22.93
N ASP A 38 -5.25 -11.73 -23.08
CA ASP A 38 -4.56 -11.45 -24.35
C ASP A 38 -3.61 -12.59 -24.76
N SER A 39 -2.97 -13.27 -23.80
CA SER A 39 -2.04 -14.38 -24.06
C SER A 39 -2.69 -15.72 -24.44
N LEU A 40 -3.99 -15.87 -24.19
CA LEU A 40 -4.71 -17.12 -24.45
C LEU A 40 -5.03 -17.29 -25.94
N LEU A 41 -5.20 -18.53 -26.37
CA LEU A 41 -5.60 -18.85 -27.74
C LEU A 41 -7.12 -18.71 -27.88
N TRP A 42 -7.55 -17.95 -28.89
CA TRP A 42 -8.96 -17.69 -29.18
C TRP A 42 -9.26 -18.01 -30.63
N THR A 43 -10.50 -18.44 -30.89
CA THR A 43 -11.09 -18.29 -32.23
C THR A 43 -11.48 -16.83 -32.45
N ASP A 44 -11.54 -16.37 -33.70
CA ASP A 44 -11.79 -14.95 -33.98
C ASP A 44 -13.13 -14.46 -33.40
N GLU A 45 -14.18 -15.27 -33.45
CA GLU A 45 -15.52 -14.95 -32.92
C GLU A 45 -15.54 -14.90 -31.37
N GLN A 46 -14.78 -15.76 -30.71
CA GLN A 46 -14.80 -15.88 -29.25
C GLN A 46 -13.77 -14.95 -28.59
N ARG A 47 -12.81 -14.39 -29.34
CA ARG A 47 -11.78 -13.51 -28.79
C ARG A 47 -12.45 -12.28 -28.17
N PRO A 48 -12.33 -12.02 -26.87
CA PRO A 48 -12.96 -10.88 -26.25
C PRO A 48 -12.27 -9.57 -26.64
N GLN A 49 -13.01 -8.48 -26.53
CA GLN A 49 -12.48 -7.14 -26.39
C GLN A 49 -12.33 -6.86 -24.90
N VAL A 50 -11.16 -6.39 -24.47
CA VAL A 50 -10.85 -6.18 -23.05
C VAL A 50 -10.66 -4.69 -22.81
N LEU A 51 -11.44 -4.14 -21.87
CA LEU A 51 -11.30 -2.77 -21.37
C LEU A 51 -10.81 -2.82 -19.92
N LEU A 52 -9.61 -2.30 -19.67
CA LEU A 52 -9.05 -2.10 -18.34
C LEU A 52 -9.32 -0.66 -17.89
N VAL A 53 -10.01 -0.49 -16.77
CA VAL A 53 -10.32 0.80 -16.17
C VAL A 53 -9.56 0.97 -14.85
N ASP A 54 -8.79 2.04 -14.70
CA ASP A 54 -8.18 2.42 -13.43
C ASP A 54 -8.12 3.94 -13.27
N GLN A 55 -8.25 4.43 -12.04
CA GLN A 55 -8.14 5.87 -11.73
C GLN A 55 -6.71 6.41 -11.97
N SER A 56 -5.71 5.53 -11.92
CA SER A 56 -4.29 5.83 -12.02
C SER A 56 -3.78 5.59 -13.45
N GLU A 57 -2.87 6.43 -13.94
CA GLU A 57 -2.24 6.20 -15.26
C GLU A 57 -1.18 5.08 -15.26
N ARG A 58 -0.78 4.61 -14.08
CA ARG A 58 0.36 3.71 -13.88
C ARG A 58 -0.01 2.48 -13.07
N PHE A 59 0.56 1.35 -13.49
CA PHE A 59 0.71 0.19 -12.61
C PHE A 59 1.73 0.53 -11.52
N VAL A 60 1.66 -0.09 -10.34
CA VAL A 60 2.68 0.05 -9.29
C VAL A 60 3.06 -1.34 -8.77
N PHE A 61 4.32 -1.73 -8.99
CA PHE A 61 4.90 -2.94 -8.43
C PHE A 61 5.25 -2.71 -6.96
N LYS A 62 4.21 -2.75 -6.10
CA LYS A 62 4.28 -2.44 -4.66
C LYS A 62 5.47 -3.06 -3.90
N PRO A 63 5.92 -4.30 -4.15
CA PRO A 63 7.05 -4.88 -3.42
C PRO A 63 8.39 -4.15 -3.59
N LEU A 64 8.52 -3.30 -4.60
CA LEU A 64 9.71 -2.47 -4.84
C LEU A 64 9.50 -1.00 -4.44
N LEU A 65 8.36 -0.64 -3.83
CA LEU A 65 8.02 0.75 -3.55
C LEU A 65 8.98 1.41 -2.56
N TYR A 66 9.46 0.66 -1.57
CA TYR A 66 10.40 1.14 -0.54
C TYR A 66 11.75 1.57 -1.14
N GLU A 67 12.21 0.87 -2.18
CA GLU A 67 13.48 1.16 -2.85
C GLU A 67 13.49 2.51 -3.58
N LEU A 68 12.33 3.17 -3.76
CA LEU A 68 12.31 4.56 -4.22
C LEU A 68 12.89 5.51 -3.19
N LEU A 69 12.70 5.23 -1.89
CA LEU A 69 13.17 6.11 -0.81
C LEU A 69 14.70 6.09 -0.68
N THR A 70 15.34 4.99 -1.11
CA THR A 70 16.80 4.82 -1.15
C THR A 70 17.39 5.05 -2.54
N GLN A 71 16.55 5.35 -3.54
CA GLN A 71 16.95 5.55 -4.94
C GLN A 71 17.58 4.31 -5.61
N ASP A 72 17.36 3.12 -5.03
CA ASP A 72 17.79 1.83 -5.59
C ASP A 72 16.98 1.44 -6.84
N VAL A 73 15.81 2.07 -7.02
CA VAL A 73 14.98 2.00 -8.21
C VAL A 73 14.44 3.39 -8.58
N THR A 74 13.96 3.50 -9.81
CA THR A 74 13.33 4.69 -10.36
C THR A 74 11.86 4.44 -10.69
N VAL A 75 11.08 5.51 -10.81
CA VAL A 75 9.63 5.43 -11.02
C VAL A 75 9.26 4.62 -12.26
N TRP A 76 9.98 4.74 -13.37
CA TRP A 76 9.63 4.00 -14.58
C TRP A 76 9.87 2.49 -14.44
N GLU A 77 10.80 2.06 -13.59
CA GLU A 77 11.11 0.64 -13.37
C GLU A 77 9.99 -0.07 -12.61
N ILE A 78 9.40 0.60 -11.61
CA ILE A 78 8.40 0.00 -10.72
C ILE A 78 6.97 0.47 -11.00
N ALA A 79 6.81 1.62 -11.65
CA ALA A 79 5.51 2.22 -11.95
C ALA A 79 5.37 2.68 -13.42
N PRO A 80 5.50 1.74 -14.38
CA PRO A 80 5.29 2.02 -15.81
C PRO A 80 3.84 2.43 -16.10
N LYS A 81 3.64 3.21 -17.16
CA LYS A 81 2.30 3.61 -17.62
C LYS A 81 1.55 2.42 -18.22
N PHE A 82 0.23 2.36 -18.03
CA PHE A 82 -0.59 1.34 -18.69
C PHE A 82 -0.51 1.41 -20.22
N SER A 83 -0.42 2.62 -20.79
CA SER A 83 -0.25 2.83 -22.23
C SER A 83 1.07 2.26 -22.79
N GLU A 84 2.11 2.12 -21.96
CA GLU A 84 3.36 1.46 -22.35
C GLU A 84 3.23 -0.06 -22.24
N LEU A 85 2.68 -0.55 -21.13
CA LEU A 85 2.53 -1.97 -20.88
C LEU A 85 1.58 -2.67 -21.86
N LEU A 86 0.53 -1.98 -22.30
CA LEU A 86 -0.53 -2.54 -23.14
C LEU A 86 -0.36 -2.20 -24.62
N ARG A 87 0.73 -1.50 -25.01
CA ARG A 87 0.95 -1.07 -26.40
C ARG A 87 0.92 -2.22 -27.41
N SER A 88 1.42 -3.38 -27.00
CA SER A 88 1.57 -4.56 -27.86
C SER A 88 0.50 -5.62 -27.61
N THR A 89 -0.61 -5.26 -26.96
CA THR A 89 -1.72 -6.17 -26.63
C THR A 89 -3.02 -5.69 -27.26
N GLY A 90 -4.05 -6.55 -27.29
CA GLY A 90 -5.41 -6.16 -27.69
C GLY A 90 -6.22 -5.45 -26.60
N VAL A 91 -5.60 -5.11 -25.47
CA VAL A 91 -6.28 -4.53 -24.29
C VAL A 91 -6.37 -3.02 -24.43
N THR A 92 -7.58 -2.47 -24.30
CA THR A 92 -7.79 -1.02 -24.24
C THR A 92 -7.71 -0.55 -22.79
N PHE A 93 -6.99 0.56 -22.54
CA PHE A 93 -6.94 1.20 -21.23
C PHE A 93 -7.77 2.49 -21.22
N LEU A 94 -8.56 2.66 -20.16
CA LEU A 94 -9.31 3.88 -19.88
C LEU A 94 -8.97 4.37 -18.48
N GLN A 95 -8.37 5.57 -18.39
CA GLN A 95 -8.10 6.18 -17.10
C GLN A 95 -9.35 6.85 -16.55
N ASP A 96 -10.00 6.22 -15.57
CA ASP A 96 -11.19 6.76 -14.91
C ASP A 96 -11.43 6.09 -13.55
N GLY A 97 -12.16 6.76 -12.67
CA GLY A 97 -12.64 6.18 -11.42
C GLY A 97 -13.89 5.32 -11.67
N VAL A 98 -14.08 4.28 -10.86
CA VAL A 98 -15.33 3.52 -10.85
C VAL A 98 -16.25 4.10 -9.79
N GLN A 99 -17.48 4.44 -10.17
CA GLN A 99 -18.49 4.94 -9.24
C GLN A 99 -19.44 3.83 -8.81
N ALA A 100 -20.07 3.17 -9.78
CA ALA A 100 -21.10 2.18 -9.52
C ALA A 100 -21.15 1.07 -10.57
N VAL A 101 -21.77 -0.05 -10.20
CA VAL A 101 -22.02 -1.18 -11.09
C VAL A 101 -23.51 -1.55 -11.03
N ASP A 102 -24.10 -1.70 -12.20
CA ASP A 102 -25.42 -2.27 -12.46
C ASP A 102 -25.22 -3.67 -13.06
N VAL A 103 -25.68 -4.71 -12.37
CA VAL A 103 -25.54 -6.09 -12.86
C VAL A 103 -26.84 -6.47 -13.55
N GLY A 104 -26.80 -6.48 -14.89
CA GLY A 104 -27.98 -6.70 -15.71
C GLY A 104 -28.53 -8.12 -15.58
N GLY A 105 -29.84 -8.23 -15.32
CA GLY A 105 -30.66 -9.40 -15.65
C GLY A 105 -30.33 -10.72 -14.96
N HIS A 106 -29.81 -10.73 -13.72
CA HIS A 106 -29.72 -11.96 -12.90
C HIS A 106 -30.71 -11.98 -11.74
N VAL A 107 -31.51 -10.92 -11.58
CA VAL A 107 -32.63 -10.87 -10.65
C VAL A 107 -33.90 -11.24 -11.40
N ALA A 108 -34.21 -12.54 -11.40
CA ALA A 108 -35.56 -13.09 -11.53
C ALA A 108 -36.49 -12.45 -12.58
N ASP A 109 -36.22 -12.64 -13.87
CA ASP A 109 -37.29 -12.85 -14.87
C ASP A 109 -36.68 -13.41 -16.16
N ASP A 110 -37.43 -14.23 -16.89
CA ASP A 110 -37.01 -14.94 -18.11
C ASP A 110 -36.67 -14.03 -19.32
N SER A 111 -36.45 -12.72 -19.10
CA SER A 111 -35.92 -11.81 -20.11
C SER A 111 -34.39 -11.86 -20.14
N VAL A 112 -33.83 -12.54 -21.14
CA VAL A 112 -32.38 -12.58 -21.41
C VAL A 112 -31.90 -11.17 -21.75
N SER A 113 -31.28 -10.48 -20.79
CA SER A 113 -30.54 -9.24 -21.06
C SER A 113 -29.43 -9.53 -22.08
N ALA A 114 -29.31 -8.69 -23.10
CA ALA A 114 -28.28 -8.80 -24.13
C ALA A 114 -26.85 -8.56 -23.58
N THR A 115 -26.73 -8.01 -22.37
CA THR A 115 -25.45 -7.72 -21.70
C THR A 115 -25.43 -8.32 -20.29
N GLY A 116 -24.24 -8.51 -19.73
CA GLY A 116 -24.04 -8.89 -18.33
C GLY A 116 -24.23 -7.74 -17.33
N GLY A 117 -24.40 -6.49 -17.81
CA GLY A 117 -24.58 -5.30 -16.98
C GLY A 117 -23.86 -4.07 -17.52
N ARG A 118 -23.78 -3.04 -16.67
CA ARG A 118 -23.15 -1.75 -16.93
C ARG A 118 -22.29 -1.31 -15.74
N VAL A 119 -21.21 -0.59 -16.04
CA VAL A 119 -20.39 0.11 -15.06
C VAL A 119 -20.55 1.61 -15.30
N ARG A 120 -20.84 2.37 -14.25
CA ARG A 120 -20.78 3.84 -14.27
C ARG A 120 -19.43 4.31 -13.76
N LEU A 121 -18.74 5.08 -14.60
CA LEU A 121 -17.45 5.68 -14.27
C LEU A 121 -17.63 7.07 -13.66
N ALA A 122 -16.58 7.58 -13.01
CA ALA A 122 -16.60 8.86 -12.32
C ALA A 122 -16.77 10.05 -13.28
N SER A 123 -16.34 9.91 -14.54
CA SER A 123 -16.62 10.87 -15.61
C SER A 123 -18.10 10.92 -16.04
N GLY A 124 -18.92 9.96 -15.59
CA GLY A 124 -20.28 9.75 -16.08
C GLY A 124 -20.36 8.86 -17.32
N VAL A 125 -19.25 8.34 -17.83
CA VAL A 125 -19.25 7.34 -18.90
C VAL A 125 -19.86 6.03 -18.39
N GLU A 126 -20.74 5.42 -19.19
CA GLU A 126 -21.28 4.10 -18.91
C GLU A 126 -20.63 3.05 -19.82
N VAL A 127 -20.26 1.91 -19.25
CA VAL A 127 -19.61 0.80 -19.96
C VAL A 127 -20.45 -0.45 -19.83
N GLU A 128 -21.07 -0.90 -20.91
CA GLU A 128 -21.68 -2.23 -20.95
C GLU A 128 -20.62 -3.33 -20.98
N TYR A 129 -20.90 -4.46 -20.33
CA TYR A 129 -20.02 -5.62 -20.33
C TYR A 129 -20.81 -6.92 -20.49
N ASP A 130 -20.15 -7.98 -20.94
CA ASP A 130 -20.65 -9.35 -20.86
C ASP A 130 -20.02 -10.09 -19.67
N TRP A 131 -18.76 -9.76 -19.36
CA TRP A 131 -18.02 -10.25 -18.21
C TRP A 131 -17.38 -9.09 -17.44
N LEU A 132 -17.47 -9.13 -16.11
CA LEU A 132 -16.91 -8.10 -15.23
C LEU A 132 -15.86 -8.70 -14.30
N VAL A 133 -14.76 -7.98 -14.10
CA VAL A 133 -13.71 -8.33 -13.14
C VAL A 133 -13.53 -7.19 -12.13
N LEU A 134 -13.74 -7.48 -10.85
CA LEU A 134 -13.57 -6.57 -9.72
C LEU A 134 -12.17 -6.78 -9.10
N ALA A 135 -11.23 -5.88 -9.42
CA ALA A 135 -9.83 -5.92 -8.99
C ALA A 135 -9.35 -4.58 -8.40
N LEU A 136 -10.27 -3.81 -7.79
CA LEU A 136 -10.05 -2.46 -7.27
C LEU A 136 -9.12 -2.39 -6.03
N GLY A 137 -8.75 -3.54 -5.48
CA GLY A 137 -7.85 -3.63 -4.33
C GLY A 137 -8.46 -3.08 -3.04
N ALA A 138 -7.62 -2.43 -2.23
CA ALA A 138 -8.00 -1.84 -0.95
C ALA A 138 -7.37 -0.45 -0.78
N ARG A 139 -7.96 0.36 0.10
CA ARG A 139 -7.46 1.68 0.51
C ARG A 139 -6.98 1.64 1.95
N THR A 140 -5.96 2.43 2.28
CA THR A 140 -5.49 2.60 3.66
C THR A 140 -6.60 3.17 4.54
N ASN A 141 -6.81 2.55 5.70
CA ASN A 141 -7.81 2.98 6.67
C ASN A 141 -7.13 3.62 7.88
N MET A 142 -7.40 4.90 8.07
CA MET A 142 -6.92 5.70 9.20
C MET A 142 -8.06 6.14 10.14
N ALA A 143 -9.29 5.67 9.91
CA ALA A 143 -10.47 6.15 10.63
C ALA A 143 -10.47 5.81 12.12
N PHE A 144 -9.69 4.79 12.53
CA PHE A 144 -9.59 4.37 13.92
C PHE A 144 -8.64 5.21 14.78
N ALA A 145 -7.92 6.18 14.18
CA ALA A 145 -7.10 7.14 14.89
C ALA A 145 -7.45 8.56 14.43
N PRO A 146 -8.32 9.29 15.16
CA PRO A 146 -8.66 10.67 14.84
C PRO A 146 -7.42 11.54 14.62
N GLY A 147 -7.47 12.38 13.59
CA GLY A 147 -6.36 13.26 13.20
C GLY A 147 -5.29 12.62 12.30
N ALA A 148 -5.20 11.28 12.23
CA ALA A 148 -4.20 10.59 11.40
C ALA A 148 -4.31 10.95 9.91
N LYS A 149 -5.51 11.01 9.33
CA LYS A 149 -5.71 11.32 7.89
C LYS A 149 -5.09 12.66 7.45
N GLY A 150 -4.94 13.63 8.35
CA GLY A 150 -4.36 14.94 8.02
C GLY A 150 -2.88 15.09 8.37
N ARG A 151 -2.29 14.12 9.09
CA ARG A 151 -0.97 14.26 9.75
C ARG A 151 -0.03 13.08 9.53
N ALA A 152 -0.59 11.89 9.32
CA ALA A 152 0.16 10.70 8.95
C ALA A 152 0.18 10.54 7.43
N LEU A 153 1.30 10.01 6.94
CA LEU A 153 1.49 9.67 5.54
C LEU A 153 1.29 8.17 5.38
N PRO A 154 0.28 7.73 4.59
CA PRO A 154 0.18 6.32 4.20
C PRO A 154 1.40 5.91 3.36
N PHE A 155 1.60 4.59 3.17
CA PHE A 155 2.65 4.07 2.30
C PHE A 155 2.15 2.87 1.48
N SER A 156 1.26 3.13 0.53
CA SER A 156 0.56 2.09 -0.24
C SER A 156 0.45 2.35 -1.74
N THR A 157 0.65 3.60 -2.17
CA THR A 157 0.59 4.08 -3.55
C THR A 157 1.90 4.73 -3.99
N LEU A 158 2.06 5.02 -5.29
CA LEU A 158 3.20 5.81 -5.78
C LEU A 158 3.21 7.22 -5.18
N ASP A 159 2.05 7.87 -5.13
CA ASP A 159 1.93 9.24 -4.57
C ASP A 159 2.30 9.27 -3.08
N ASP A 160 1.92 8.23 -2.34
CA ASP A 160 2.33 8.04 -0.94
C ASP A 160 3.85 8.00 -0.82
N ALA A 161 4.53 7.19 -1.64
CA ALA A 161 5.98 7.06 -1.60
C ALA A 161 6.70 8.36 -1.96
N LEU A 162 6.22 9.08 -2.98
CA LEU A 162 6.75 10.38 -3.36
C LEU A 162 6.51 11.45 -2.28
N ALA A 163 5.37 11.41 -1.58
CA ALA A 163 5.08 12.30 -0.47
C ALA A 163 6.02 12.05 0.72
N VAL A 164 6.28 10.77 1.05
CA VAL A 164 7.24 10.39 2.09
C VAL A 164 8.66 10.80 1.70
N ASP A 165 9.09 10.53 0.47
CA ASP A 165 10.41 10.95 -0.03
C ASP A 165 10.62 12.46 0.07
N ARG A 166 9.63 13.25 -0.39
CA ARG A 166 9.67 14.71 -0.29
C ARG A 166 9.73 15.19 1.16
N ARG A 167 8.94 14.58 2.06
CA ARG A 167 8.90 14.94 3.48
C ARG A 167 10.24 14.68 4.15
N LEU A 168 10.85 13.52 3.88
CA LEU A 168 12.18 13.16 4.38
C LEU A 168 13.25 14.11 3.83
N LEU A 169 13.25 14.39 2.52
CA LEU A 169 14.20 15.32 1.90
C LEU A 169 14.16 16.72 2.52
N LEU A 170 12.98 17.22 2.86
CA LEU A 170 12.83 18.52 3.53
C LEU A 170 13.40 18.49 4.96
N LEU A 171 13.18 17.40 5.70
CA LEU A 171 13.73 17.23 7.06
C LEU A 171 15.25 17.09 7.05
N GLU A 172 15.78 16.33 6.09
CA GLU A 172 17.22 16.14 5.88
C GLU A 172 17.89 17.50 5.60
N LYS A 173 17.36 18.28 4.65
CA LYS A 173 17.88 19.62 4.35
C LYS A 173 17.86 20.56 5.55
N ARG A 174 16.78 20.51 6.35
CA ARG A 174 16.67 21.31 7.58
C ARG A 174 17.75 20.91 8.60
N TRP A 175 17.98 19.61 8.76
CA TRP A 175 19.01 19.10 9.67
C TRP A 175 20.41 19.48 9.20
N ASP A 176 20.71 19.32 7.91
CA ASP A 176 22.02 19.67 7.33
C ASP A 176 22.34 21.17 7.49
N ALA A 177 21.35 22.04 7.27
CA ALA A 177 21.48 23.48 7.47
C ALA A 177 21.80 23.83 8.94
N ALA A 178 21.03 23.28 9.88
CA ALA A 178 21.23 23.52 11.31
C ALA A 178 22.62 23.04 11.80
N LYS A 179 23.14 21.94 11.23
CA LYS A 179 24.48 21.43 11.56
C LYS A 179 25.58 22.37 11.10
N GLY A 180 25.40 23.03 9.95
CA GLY A 180 26.36 23.98 9.39
C GLY A 180 26.44 25.31 10.15
N GLU A 181 25.36 25.75 10.79
CA GLU A 181 25.27 27.06 11.45
C GLU A 181 25.79 27.08 12.89
N GLY A 182 25.72 25.96 13.63
CA GLY A 182 25.88 25.96 15.09
C GLY A 182 27.07 25.19 15.66
N GLY A 183 27.83 24.43 14.88
CA GLY A 183 28.91 23.54 15.36
C GLY A 183 28.46 22.38 16.27
N SER A 184 27.26 22.44 16.86
CA SER A 184 26.60 21.38 17.63
C SER A 184 25.69 20.52 16.74
N THR A 185 25.61 19.22 17.04
CA THR A 185 24.69 18.31 16.35
C THR A 185 23.23 18.73 16.57
N PRO A 186 22.43 18.98 15.50
CA PRO A 186 21.01 19.31 15.63
C PRO A 186 20.20 18.15 16.23
N PRO A 187 19.00 18.43 16.78
CA PRO A 187 18.12 17.37 17.24
C PRO A 187 17.81 16.38 16.11
N PRO A 188 17.76 15.07 16.40
CA PRO A 188 17.51 14.05 15.39
C PRO A 188 16.11 14.19 14.78
N ILE A 189 15.99 13.88 13.50
CA ILE A 189 14.71 13.73 12.82
C ILE A 189 13.96 12.54 13.42
N ARG A 190 12.75 12.75 13.95
CA ARG A 190 11.97 11.69 14.61
C ARG A 190 10.92 11.11 13.66
N VAL A 191 11.05 9.83 13.35
CA VAL A 191 10.10 9.09 12.51
C VAL A 191 9.37 8.06 13.33
N VAL A 192 8.03 8.05 13.24
CA VAL A 192 7.21 6.98 13.81
C VAL A 192 6.56 6.18 12.68
N VAL A 193 6.74 4.87 12.67
CA VAL A 193 6.06 3.93 11.77
C VAL A 193 4.97 3.21 12.55
N VAL A 194 3.72 3.35 12.12
CA VAL A 194 2.58 2.67 12.73
C VAL A 194 2.36 1.36 11.99
N GLY A 195 2.61 0.25 12.70
CA GLY A 195 2.58 -1.12 12.19
C GLY A 195 3.93 -1.82 12.23
N ALA A 196 3.95 -3.04 12.78
CA ALA A 196 5.09 -3.95 12.80
C ALA A 196 4.87 -5.18 11.89
N GLY A 197 3.93 -5.11 10.94
CA GLY A 197 3.83 -6.09 9.85
C GLY A 197 4.95 -5.89 8.82
N TYR A 198 4.97 -6.72 7.76
CA TYR A 198 6.00 -6.65 6.73
C TYR A 198 6.23 -5.24 6.18
N ALA A 199 5.16 -4.55 5.80
CA ALA A 199 5.28 -3.19 5.26
C ALA A 199 5.89 -2.19 6.23
N GLY A 200 5.55 -2.28 7.51
CA GLY A 200 6.11 -1.42 8.55
C GLY A 200 7.59 -1.70 8.81
N VAL A 201 7.99 -2.99 8.82
CA VAL A 201 9.39 -3.40 8.95
C VAL A 201 10.22 -2.93 7.77
N GLU A 202 9.78 -3.21 6.54
CA GLU A 202 10.49 -2.80 5.32
C GLU A 202 10.67 -1.28 5.30
N LEU A 203 9.60 -0.53 5.56
CA LEU A 203 9.64 0.94 5.60
C LEU A 203 10.54 1.48 6.71
N ALA A 204 10.49 0.91 7.92
CA ALA A 204 11.33 1.33 9.04
C ALA A 204 12.81 1.08 8.77
N CYS A 205 13.16 -0.11 8.26
CA CYS A 205 14.54 -0.43 7.88
C CYS A 205 15.05 0.53 6.79
N THR A 206 14.27 0.75 5.73
CA THR A 206 14.61 1.67 4.63
C THR A 206 14.81 3.10 5.13
N VAL A 207 13.90 3.61 5.96
CA VAL A 207 13.99 4.99 6.48
C VAL A 207 15.13 5.15 7.48
N ALA A 208 15.35 4.17 8.36
CA ALA A 208 16.47 4.20 9.30
C ALA A 208 17.82 4.21 8.58
N GLU A 209 17.96 3.39 7.53
CA GLU A 209 19.16 3.35 6.70
C GLU A 209 19.38 4.67 5.95
N ARG A 210 18.33 5.25 5.37
CA ARG A 210 18.40 6.55 4.70
C ARG A 210 18.82 7.67 5.66
N LEU A 211 18.20 7.74 6.84
CA LEU A 211 18.48 8.82 7.79
C LEU A 211 19.89 8.67 8.39
N GLY A 212 20.35 7.45 8.63
CA GLY A 212 21.61 7.20 9.32
C GLY A 212 21.66 7.96 10.65
N GLY A 213 22.79 8.62 10.94
CA GLY A 213 22.95 9.41 12.17
C GLY A 213 22.11 10.70 12.26
N ARG A 214 21.29 11.02 11.24
CA ARG A 214 20.47 12.24 11.20
C ARG A 214 19.13 12.11 11.93
N GLY A 215 18.69 10.89 12.22
CA GLY A 215 17.37 10.66 12.78
C GLY A 215 17.19 9.35 13.52
N THR A 216 16.04 9.21 14.16
CA THR A 216 15.62 8.02 14.92
C THR A 216 14.29 7.51 14.36
N VAL A 217 14.13 6.19 14.32
CA VAL A 217 12.91 5.53 13.86
C VAL A 217 12.32 4.69 14.99
N GLU A 218 11.02 4.82 15.23
CA GLU A 218 10.27 4.04 16.21
C GLU A 218 9.08 3.36 15.53
N ILE A 219 8.92 2.04 15.72
CA ILE A 219 7.73 1.30 15.31
C ILE A 219 6.76 1.20 16.48
N VAL A 220 5.48 1.50 16.23
CA VAL A 220 4.37 1.30 17.19
C VAL A 220 3.42 0.24 16.65
N ASP A 221 3.16 -0.81 17.43
CA ASP A 221 2.22 -1.87 17.05
C ASP A 221 1.54 -2.49 18.28
N PRO A 222 0.23 -2.83 18.19
CA PRO A 222 -0.48 -3.48 19.30
C PRO A 222 -0.08 -4.94 19.54
N ALA A 223 0.54 -5.61 18.56
CA ALA A 223 1.03 -6.98 18.73
C ALA A 223 2.27 -7.01 19.63
N ALA A 224 2.48 -8.16 20.27
CA ALA A 224 3.66 -8.39 21.13
C ALA A 224 4.92 -8.80 20.34
N ALA A 225 4.81 -8.96 19.02
CA ALA A 225 5.91 -9.38 18.16
C ALA A 225 5.84 -8.67 16.81
N VAL A 226 7.01 -8.46 16.21
CA VAL A 226 7.16 -8.01 14.82
C VAL A 226 6.74 -9.14 13.88
N CYS A 227 6.11 -8.81 12.75
CA CYS A 227 5.64 -9.74 11.73
C CYS A 227 4.99 -11.02 12.31
N PRO A 228 3.91 -10.91 13.10
CA PRO A 228 3.38 -12.04 13.87
C PRO A 228 2.92 -13.23 13.01
N ALA A 229 2.51 -12.96 11.76
CA ALA A 229 2.08 -13.95 10.79
C ALA A 229 3.21 -14.51 9.90
N ALA A 230 4.44 -14.01 10.02
CA ALA A 230 5.58 -14.43 9.20
C ALA A 230 6.15 -15.79 9.59
N ALA A 231 6.82 -16.43 8.64
CA ALA A 231 7.71 -17.56 8.92
C ALA A 231 8.74 -17.20 10.01
N ALA A 232 9.05 -18.16 10.89
CA ALA A 232 9.93 -17.92 12.04
C ALA A 232 11.33 -17.43 11.65
N GLY A 233 11.86 -17.87 10.50
CA GLY A 233 13.11 -17.37 9.93
C GLY A 233 13.03 -15.89 9.58
N ASN A 234 12.04 -15.50 8.78
CA ASN A 234 11.83 -14.10 8.35
C ASN A 234 11.61 -13.16 9.53
N ARG A 235 10.89 -13.62 10.57
CA ARG A 235 10.66 -12.84 11.79
C ARG A 235 11.97 -12.55 12.54
N ARG A 236 12.80 -13.58 12.75
CA ARG A 236 14.11 -13.44 13.38
C ARG A 236 15.04 -12.53 12.57
N ALA A 237 14.98 -12.62 11.24
CA ALA A 237 15.72 -11.74 10.35
C ALA A 237 15.28 -10.28 10.50
N ALA A 238 13.96 -10.04 10.51
CA ALA A 238 13.38 -8.71 10.71
C ALA A 238 13.78 -8.09 12.05
N GLU A 239 13.65 -8.83 13.16
CA GLU A 239 14.04 -8.37 14.49
C GLU A 239 15.53 -7.98 14.56
N ARG A 240 16.40 -8.78 13.94
CA ARG A 240 17.84 -8.50 13.85
C ARG A 240 18.10 -7.22 13.06
N ALA A 241 17.52 -7.10 11.87
CA ALA A 241 17.73 -5.95 10.99
C ALA A 241 17.26 -4.63 11.61
N LEU A 242 16.13 -4.66 12.34
CA LEU A 242 15.61 -3.51 13.10
C LEU A 242 16.57 -3.13 14.23
N LYS A 243 17.06 -4.11 14.99
CA LYS A 243 18.02 -3.91 16.09
C LYS A 243 19.35 -3.33 15.59
N GLU A 244 19.91 -3.88 14.52
CA GLU A 244 21.18 -3.42 13.91
C GLU A 244 21.10 -1.97 13.42
N ARG A 245 19.90 -1.51 13.04
CA ARG A 245 19.64 -0.13 12.59
C ARG A 245 19.18 0.81 13.72
N GLY A 246 19.15 0.33 14.96
CA GLY A 246 18.72 1.13 16.10
C GLY A 246 17.24 1.55 16.04
N VAL A 247 16.40 0.78 15.34
CA VAL A 247 14.95 1.05 15.30
C VAL A 247 14.34 0.70 16.66
N HIS A 248 13.69 1.67 17.30
CA HIS A 248 13.00 1.45 18.56
C HIS A 248 11.67 0.71 18.32
N LEU A 249 11.38 -0.28 19.16
CA LEU A 249 10.15 -1.04 19.08
C LEU A 249 9.26 -0.74 20.29
N ARG A 250 8.09 -0.18 20.02
CA ARG A 250 7.03 0.03 21.00
C ARG A 250 5.86 -0.89 20.68
N LEU A 251 6.07 -2.16 20.99
CA LEU A 251 5.09 -3.23 20.87
C LEU A 251 4.04 -3.14 21.98
N THR A 252 2.96 -3.90 21.85
CA THR A 252 1.81 -3.86 22.79
C THR A 252 1.25 -2.43 23.00
N SER A 253 1.38 -1.57 21.99
CA SER A 253 0.95 -0.16 22.06
C SER A 253 0.15 0.20 20.82
N LYS A 254 -1.03 0.79 21.01
CA LYS A 254 -1.93 1.18 19.92
C LYS A 254 -1.96 2.70 19.81
N VAL A 255 -1.83 3.23 18.59
CA VAL A 255 -2.09 4.65 18.32
C VAL A 255 -3.59 4.91 18.40
N THR A 256 -4.01 5.82 19.27
CA THR A 256 -5.42 6.21 19.46
C THR A 256 -5.76 7.52 18.78
N SER A 257 -4.82 8.46 18.66
CA SER A 257 -5.01 9.72 17.94
C SER A 257 -3.68 10.35 17.50
N VAL A 258 -3.75 11.30 16.55
CA VAL A 258 -2.61 12.08 16.06
C VAL A 258 -2.99 13.57 16.03
N ALA A 259 -2.30 14.39 16.82
CA ALA A 259 -2.52 15.83 16.97
C ALA A 259 -1.28 16.66 16.56
N ASP A 260 -1.41 18.00 16.53
CA ASP A 260 -0.25 18.89 16.34
C ASP A 260 0.48 19.09 17.67
N ALA A 261 1.80 18.96 17.67
CA ALA A 261 2.60 19.15 18.88
C ALA A 261 2.47 20.58 19.45
N ALA A 262 2.31 21.59 18.59
CA ALA A 262 2.19 23.00 19.00
C ALA A 262 0.87 23.35 19.73
N GLN A 263 -0.16 22.49 19.66
CA GLN A 263 -1.47 22.72 20.30
C GLN A 263 -1.63 21.95 21.62
N SER A 264 -0.63 21.15 22.02
CA SER A 264 -0.61 20.40 23.28
C SER A 264 0.00 21.23 24.41
N SER A 265 -0.66 22.32 24.81
CA SER A 265 -0.33 23.03 26.05
C SER A 265 -1.33 22.62 27.14
N SER A 266 -1.05 21.50 27.81
CA SER A 266 -1.60 21.18 29.13
C SER A 266 -0.45 20.67 30.00
N PRO A 267 -0.13 21.31 31.14
CA PRO A 267 0.99 20.92 31.97
C PRO A 267 0.59 19.74 32.85
N SER A 268 0.96 18.52 32.47
CA SER A 268 0.96 17.36 33.37
C SER A 268 2.37 16.82 33.50
N SER A 269 3.02 17.20 34.61
CA SER A 269 4.21 16.63 35.24
C SER A 269 4.91 15.48 34.49
N PHE A 270 5.98 15.82 33.77
CA PHE A 270 6.94 14.85 33.24
C PHE A 270 7.89 14.38 34.35
N SER A 271 7.92 13.07 34.60
CA SER A 271 8.96 12.43 35.38
C SER A 271 10.07 11.97 34.43
N THR A 272 11.13 12.76 34.30
CA THR A 272 12.36 12.35 33.63
C THR A 272 13.22 11.57 34.62
N THR A 273 13.31 10.25 34.46
CA THR A 273 14.16 9.40 35.30
C THR A 273 15.62 9.56 34.86
N HIS A 274 16.32 10.54 35.44
CA HIS A 274 17.79 10.54 35.49
C HIS A 274 18.25 10.16 36.90
N ALA A 275 19.00 9.06 36.99
CA ALA A 275 19.68 8.64 38.20
C ALA A 275 20.92 9.52 38.44
N GLN A 276 21.00 10.17 39.61
CA GLN A 276 22.25 10.35 40.36
C GLN A 276 22.03 10.90 41.79
N SER A 277 22.37 10.06 42.76
CA SER A 277 23.12 10.28 44.01
C SER A 277 23.03 11.62 44.80
N THR A 278 22.52 11.50 46.04
CA THR A 278 23.01 12.05 47.35
C THR A 278 23.26 13.58 47.45
N GLN A 279 22.51 14.41 48.17
CA GLN A 279 22.20 14.53 49.64
C GLN A 279 22.43 16.04 50.04
N PRO A 280 21.93 16.52 51.20
CA PRO A 280 21.12 17.75 51.31
C PRO A 280 21.84 18.95 51.97
N ASP A 281 21.28 20.17 51.90
CA ASP A 281 20.58 20.84 53.05
C ASP A 281 20.23 22.34 52.84
N THR A 282 19.15 22.76 53.52
CA THR A 282 18.78 24.12 54.02
C THR A 282 18.19 25.25 53.11
N THR A 283 16.87 25.41 53.27
CA THR A 283 15.91 26.54 53.46
C THR A 283 16.34 28.05 53.51
N PRO A 284 15.39 29.03 53.41
CA PRO A 284 15.25 29.91 52.24
C PRO A 284 15.25 31.43 52.57
N SER A 285 15.31 32.31 51.57
CA SER A 285 14.94 33.73 51.75
C SER A 285 14.79 34.54 50.46
N HIS A 286 13.63 35.21 50.38
CA HIS A 286 13.30 36.49 49.74
C HIS A 286 13.04 36.63 48.23
N ALA A 287 11.82 37.13 47.99
CA ALA A 287 11.22 37.62 46.76
C ALA A 287 11.72 39.03 46.36
N ALA A 288 11.83 39.29 45.06
CA ALA A 288 11.56 40.58 44.44
C ALA A 288 11.31 40.43 42.92
N ASP A 289 10.35 41.21 42.45
CA ASP A 289 9.67 41.25 41.14
C ASP A 289 10.51 41.79 39.96
N PRO A 290 9.98 41.72 38.70
CA PRO A 290 10.77 41.43 37.52
C PRO A 290 10.98 42.60 36.52
N SER A 291 11.99 42.37 35.68
CA SER A 291 12.12 42.64 34.24
C SER A 291 11.69 43.98 33.64
N SER A 292 12.72 44.67 33.14
CA SER A 292 12.74 45.46 31.90
C SER A 292 12.14 44.71 30.70
N SER A 293 11.36 45.44 29.92
CA SER A 293 10.75 45.01 28.65
C SER A 293 11.80 44.85 27.54
N SER A 294 11.97 43.64 27.01
CA SER A 294 12.58 43.40 25.70
C SER A 294 11.52 42.91 24.71
N SER A 295 11.47 43.61 23.59
CA SER A 295 10.59 43.42 22.44
C SER A 295 10.74 42.04 21.81
N SER A 296 9.63 41.31 21.68
CA SER A 296 9.53 40.11 20.86
C SER A 296 9.53 40.47 19.37
N SER A 297 10.59 40.10 18.65
CA SER A 297 10.54 40.05 17.19
C SER A 297 9.82 38.77 16.77
N SER A 298 8.66 38.93 16.13
CA SER A 298 7.98 37.84 15.43
C SER A 298 8.74 37.56 14.13
N ALA A 299 9.63 36.57 14.15
CA ALA A 299 10.18 36.02 12.91
C ALA A 299 9.08 35.27 12.16
N ASP A 300 8.85 35.63 10.89
CA ASP A 300 7.98 34.87 10.00
C ASP A 300 8.42 33.40 9.95
N PRO A 301 7.50 32.43 10.01
CA PRO A 301 7.87 31.02 9.93
C PRO A 301 8.51 30.74 8.57
N SER A 302 9.70 30.14 8.61
CA SER A 302 10.43 29.69 7.42
C SER A 302 9.49 28.92 6.46
N PRO A 303 9.60 29.12 5.14
CA PRO A 303 8.80 28.38 4.15
C PRO A 303 9.07 26.86 4.17
N PHE A 304 10.04 26.41 4.96
CA PHE A 304 10.35 25.00 5.22
C PHE A 304 9.91 24.51 6.60
N ALA A 305 9.10 25.28 7.34
CA ALA A 305 8.53 24.86 8.59
C ALA A 305 7.59 23.67 8.34
N VAL A 306 7.94 22.51 8.88
CA VAL A 306 7.07 21.36 8.82
C VAL A 306 6.67 20.95 10.24
N PRO A 307 5.37 21.05 10.57
CA PRO A 307 4.91 20.90 11.94
C PRO A 307 5.14 19.47 12.43
N ALA A 308 5.56 19.34 13.69
CA ALA A 308 5.66 18.06 14.37
C ALA A 308 4.27 17.57 14.79
N SER A 309 4.08 16.26 14.76
CA SER A 309 2.89 15.56 15.22
C SER A 309 3.10 14.99 16.61
N LEU A 310 2.04 14.94 17.41
CA LEU A 310 1.98 14.29 18.71
C LEU A 310 1.02 13.10 18.62
N LEU A 311 1.50 11.89 18.92
CA LEU A 311 0.69 10.68 18.90
C LEU A 311 0.32 10.29 20.33
N SER A 312 -0.97 10.04 20.57
CA SER A 312 -1.43 9.39 21.80
C SER A 312 -1.43 7.88 21.63
N LEU A 313 -0.90 7.20 22.62
CA LEU A 313 -0.72 5.76 22.64
C LEU A 313 -1.41 5.14 23.86
N GLU A 314 -2.06 4.00 23.62
CA GLU A 314 -2.69 3.18 24.64
C GLU A 314 -1.96 1.84 24.76
N SER A 315 -1.58 1.46 25.99
CA SER A 315 -0.98 0.15 26.27
C SER A 315 -2.02 -0.96 26.17
N VAL A 316 -1.70 -2.03 25.43
CA VAL A 316 -2.54 -3.20 25.21
C VAL A 316 -2.12 -4.29 26.21
N SER A 317 -2.57 -4.20 27.45
CA SER A 317 -2.34 -5.24 28.47
C SER A 317 -3.38 -6.37 28.38
N PRO A 318 -2.97 -7.65 28.41
CA PRO A 318 -3.90 -8.80 28.38
C PRO A 318 -4.68 -9.01 29.69
N SER A 319 -4.36 -8.30 30.78
CA SER A 319 -5.06 -8.39 32.06
C SER A 319 -5.30 -7.00 32.69
N SER A 320 -6.55 -6.75 33.11
CA SER A 320 -7.02 -5.64 33.96
C SER A 320 -7.40 -4.31 33.27
N SER A 321 -8.69 -4.00 33.32
CA SER A 321 -9.38 -2.87 32.72
C SER A 321 -9.35 -1.57 33.55
N LYS A 322 -8.30 -1.25 34.32
CA LYS A 322 -8.37 -0.11 35.28
C LYS A 322 -7.16 0.81 35.46
N ASN A 323 -6.13 0.78 34.61
CA ASN A 323 -5.17 1.89 34.54
C ASN A 323 -4.45 1.87 33.18
N GLN A 324 -5.09 2.47 32.17
CA GLN A 324 -4.40 2.72 30.90
C GLN A 324 -3.52 3.95 31.07
N VAL A 325 -2.21 3.74 31.06
CA VAL A 325 -1.26 4.84 30.99
C VAL A 325 -1.22 5.30 29.54
N GLU A 326 -1.75 6.49 29.30
CA GLU A 326 -1.69 7.14 27.99
C GLU A 326 -0.30 7.75 27.82
N HIS A 327 0.46 7.25 26.84
CA HIS A 327 1.79 7.76 26.54
C HIS A 327 1.71 8.65 25.30
N GLN A 328 2.40 9.78 25.33
CA GLN A 328 2.55 10.64 24.16
C GLN A 328 3.95 10.51 23.58
N ILE A 329 4.03 10.44 22.25
CA ILE A 329 5.29 10.50 21.52
C ILE A 329 5.20 11.59 20.45
N GLU A 330 6.26 12.35 20.30
CA GLU A 330 6.38 13.36 19.25
C GLU A 330 7.14 12.80 18.05
N ALA A 331 6.67 13.13 16.85
CA ALA A 331 7.27 12.74 15.59
C ALA A 331 7.32 13.91 14.62
N ASP A 332 8.40 14.06 13.87
CA ASP A 332 8.42 14.95 12.70
C ASP A 332 7.56 14.35 11.57
N ILE A 333 7.54 13.03 11.45
CA ILE A 333 6.79 12.31 10.41
C ILE A 333 6.17 11.04 11.00
N VAL A 334 4.89 10.84 10.71
CA VAL A 334 4.15 9.61 11.05
C VAL A 334 3.88 8.86 9.76
N LEU A 335 4.40 7.64 9.66
CA LEU A 335 4.24 6.75 8.52
C LEU A 335 3.21 5.68 8.88
N TRP A 336 2.17 5.53 8.07
CA TRP A 336 1.03 4.69 8.38
C TRP A 336 0.96 3.47 7.46
N THR A 337 1.15 2.27 8.02
CA THR A 337 1.20 1.01 7.25
C THR A 337 0.12 0.01 7.64
N VAL A 338 -0.75 0.36 8.59
CA VAL A 338 -1.79 -0.52 9.14
C VAL A 338 -3.18 -0.19 8.63
N GLY A 339 -4.01 -1.23 8.58
CA GLY A 339 -5.42 -1.09 8.26
C GLY A 339 -5.65 -0.83 6.77
N SER A 340 -6.36 -1.75 6.12
CA SER A 340 -6.86 -1.55 4.78
C SER A 340 -8.35 -1.88 4.72
N SER A 341 -9.05 -1.19 3.85
CA SER A 341 -10.47 -1.41 3.57
C SER A 341 -10.62 -1.75 2.09
N PRO A 342 -11.20 -2.92 1.75
CA PRO A 342 -11.46 -3.30 0.37
C PRO A 342 -12.28 -2.22 -0.36
N VAL A 343 -12.00 -2.05 -1.65
CA VAL A 343 -12.75 -1.16 -2.52
C VAL A 343 -13.67 -2.02 -3.38
N LEU A 344 -14.97 -1.83 -3.20
CA LEU A 344 -15.99 -2.35 -4.08
C LEU A 344 -16.86 -1.19 -4.56
N PRO A 345 -17.32 -1.21 -5.83
CA PRO A 345 -18.15 -0.15 -6.36
C PRO A 345 -19.46 -0.04 -5.58
N ALA A 346 -20.08 1.14 -5.63
CA ALA A 346 -21.48 1.22 -5.25
C ALA A 346 -22.31 0.33 -6.17
N VAL A 347 -23.41 -0.15 -5.66
CA VAL A 347 -24.35 -0.93 -6.45
C VAL A 347 -25.49 -0.01 -6.81
N ASP A 348 -25.68 0.24 -8.10
CA ASP A 348 -26.89 0.92 -8.52
C ASP A 348 -28.06 -0.06 -8.48
N SER A 349 -29.17 0.40 -7.93
CA SER A 349 -30.45 -0.26 -8.16
C SER A 349 -30.83 -0.04 -9.62
N PRO A 350 -31.37 -1.04 -10.34
CA PRO A 350 -31.94 -0.76 -11.64
C PRO A 350 -32.97 0.34 -11.45
N ALA A 351 -32.81 1.45 -12.16
CA ALA A 351 -33.80 2.51 -12.12
C ALA A 351 -35.15 1.87 -12.47
N PRO A 352 -36.22 2.09 -11.67
CA PRO A 352 -37.53 1.59 -12.03
C PRO A 352 -37.82 2.06 -13.47
N ALA A 353 -38.36 1.16 -14.30
CA ALA A 353 -38.90 1.57 -15.60
C ALA A 353 -39.77 2.83 -15.39
N PRO A 354 -39.83 3.77 -16.34
CA PRO A 354 -40.44 5.11 -16.14
C PRO A 354 -41.94 5.11 -15.75
N ALA A 355 -42.56 3.94 -15.53
CA ALA A 355 -43.93 3.75 -15.04
C ALA A 355 -44.05 2.82 -13.81
N ALA A 356 -42.96 2.37 -13.17
CA ALA A 356 -43.05 1.44 -12.04
C ALA A 356 -43.38 2.17 -10.72
N PRO A 357 -44.28 1.63 -9.88
CA PRO A 357 -44.65 2.26 -8.61
C PRO A 357 -43.46 2.35 -7.64
N ALA A 358 -43.40 3.40 -6.83
CA ALA A 358 -42.27 3.70 -5.92
C ALA A 358 -41.88 2.54 -4.98
N ALA A 359 -42.82 1.66 -4.62
CA ALA A 359 -42.55 0.45 -3.85
C ALA A 359 -41.72 -0.60 -4.62
N ALA A 360 -41.90 -0.72 -5.94
CA ALA A 360 -41.09 -1.60 -6.79
C ALA A 360 -39.67 -1.05 -6.98
N ALA A 361 -39.51 0.27 -7.02
CA ALA A 361 -38.21 0.93 -7.03
C ALA A 361 -37.42 0.72 -5.72
N ALA A 362 -38.12 0.82 -4.58
CA ALA A 362 -37.54 0.55 -3.26
C ALA A 362 -37.17 -0.94 -3.09
N ALA A 363 -38.04 -1.87 -3.53
CA ALA A 363 -37.76 -3.30 -3.54
C ALA A 363 -36.61 -3.67 -4.48
N ALA A 364 -36.51 -3.02 -5.65
CA ALA A 364 -35.37 -3.18 -6.56
C ALA A 364 -34.06 -2.67 -5.94
N GLY A 365 -34.11 -1.64 -5.08
CA GLY A 365 -32.92 -1.16 -4.37
C GLY A 365 -32.49 -1.98 -3.17
N GLU A 366 -33.44 -2.60 -2.46
CA GLU A 366 -33.14 -3.63 -1.47
C GLU A 366 -32.59 -4.90 -2.13
N ALA A 367 -33.14 -5.33 -3.27
CA ALA A 367 -32.62 -6.46 -4.06
C ALA A 367 -31.23 -6.16 -4.67
N ALA A 368 -30.98 -4.92 -5.07
CA ALA A 368 -29.67 -4.49 -5.58
C ALA A 368 -28.59 -4.57 -4.48
N SER A 369 -28.90 -4.09 -3.27
CA SER A 369 -27.99 -4.20 -2.12
C SER A 369 -27.71 -5.65 -1.69
N GLN A 370 -28.55 -6.61 -2.11
CA GLN A 370 -28.42 -8.03 -1.82
C GLN A 370 -27.53 -8.82 -2.80
N TRP A 371 -27.23 -8.34 -4.02
CA TRP A 371 -26.49 -9.17 -4.98
C TRP A 371 -24.99 -9.21 -4.73
N LEU A 372 -24.39 -8.13 -4.22
CA LEU A 372 -22.98 -8.13 -3.83
C LEU A 372 -22.87 -8.40 -2.33
N GLN A 373 -23.01 -9.66 -1.94
CA GLN A 373 -22.78 -10.08 -0.56
C GLN A 373 -21.35 -9.72 -0.16
N ARG A 374 -21.24 -8.88 0.88
CA ARG A 374 -19.95 -8.44 1.43
C ARG A 374 -19.69 -9.18 2.71
N THR A 375 -18.46 -9.64 2.90
CA THR A 375 -18.03 -10.18 4.19
C THR A 375 -18.00 -9.07 5.25
N ALA A 376 -17.86 -9.44 6.52
CA ALA A 376 -17.68 -8.48 7.61
C ALA A 376 -16.48 -7.52 7.41
N ARG A 377 -15.52 -7.89 6.54
CA ARG A 377 -14.37 -7.06 6.16
C ARG A 377 -14.64 -6.16 4.94
N GLY A 378 -15.82 -6.23 4.34
CA GLY A 378 -16.20 -5.45 3.15
C GLY A 378 -15.71 -6.05 1.83
N GLN A 379 -15.26 -7.30 1.81
CA GLN A 379 -14.80 -8.00 0.59
C GLN A 379 -15.97 -8.70 -0.10
N ALA A 380 -15.90 -8.91 -1.41
CA ALA A 380 -16.87 -9.70 -2.14
C ALA A 380 -16.75 -11.18 -1.73
N ASP A 381 -17.89 -11.81 -1.44
CA ASP A 381 -17.95 -13.25 -1.24
C ASP A 381 -17.94 -13.96 -2.60
N VAL A 382 -17.03 -14.94 -2.76
CA VAL A 382 -16.77 -15.60 -4.04
C VAL A 382 -16.80 -17.12 -3.91
N GLU A 383 -17.13 -17.78 -5.02
CA GLU A 383 -16.96 -19.21 -5.21
C GLU A 383 -15.48 -19.58 -5.35
N GLU A 384 -15.17 -20.88 -5.31
CA GLU A 384 -13.80 -21.36 -5.58
C GLU A 384 -13.31 -20.96 -6.98
N SER A 385 -14.22 -20.77 -7.94
CA SER A 385 -13.92 -20.29 -9.29
C SER A 385 -13.61 -18.79 -9.36
N LEU A 386 -13.63 -18.07 -8.23
CA LEU A 386 -13.50 -16.62 -8.10
C LEU A 386 -14.67 -15.81 -8.69
N GLN A 387 -15.76 -16.50 -9.06
CA GLN A 387 -17.03 -15.83 -9.37
C GLN A 387 -17.65 -15.27 -8.10
N VAL A 388 -18.20 -14.07 -8.16
CA VAL A 388 -19.01 -13.51 -7.07
C VAL A 388 -20.24 -14.41 -6.88
N LYS A 389 -20.53 -14.80 -5.64
CA LYS A 389 -21.65 -15.71 -5.36
C LYS A 389 -22.97 -15.13 -5.89
N GLY A 390 -23.73 -15.95 -6.59
CA GLY A 390 -24.97 -15.54 -7.25
C GLY A 390 -24.79 -14.85 -8.62
N LEU A 391 -23.56 -14.50 -9.02
CA LEU A 391 -23.28 -13.78 -10.26
C LEU A 391 -22.29 -14.51 -11.17
N LYS A 392 -22.82 -15.30 -12.09
CA LYS A 392 -22.01 -16.14 -13.00
C LYS A 392 -21.10 -15.34 -13.94
N ARG A 393 -21.41 -14.06 -14.20
CA ARG A 393 -20.64 -13.20 -15.13
C ARG A 393 -19.71 -12.21 -14.45
N VAL A 394 -19.61 -12.25 -13.12
CA VAL A 394 -18.80 -11.31 -12.35
C VAL A 394 -17.76 -12.08 -11.54
N PHE A 395 -16.49 -11.72 -11.72
CA PHE A 395 -15.36 -12.25 -10.97
C PHE A 395 -14.82 -11.18 -10.01
N ALA A 396 -14.33 -11.58 -8.84
CA ALA A 396 -13.62 -10.69 -7.93
C ALA A 396 -12.32 -11.33 -7.45
N LEU A 397 -11.25 -10.54 -7.34
CA LEU A 397 -9.93 -11.02 -6.94
C LEU A 397 -9.09 -9.95 -6.22
N GLY A 398 -7.95 -10.39 -5.70
CA GLY A 398 -7.06 -9.59 -4.86
C GLY A 398 -7.76 -9.18 -3.56
N ASP A 399 -7.38 -8.02 -3.03
CA ASP A 399 -7.86 -7.54 -1.74
C ASP A 399 -9.39 -7.27 -1.73
N ALA A 400 -10.01 -7.15 -2.90
CA ALA A 400 -11.45 -6.94 -3.07
C ALA A 400 -12.29 -8.21 -2.83
N ALA A 401 -11.69 -9.41 -2.81
CA ALA A 401 -12.39 -10.68 -2.68
C ALA A 401 -11.96 -11.47 -1.43
N CYS A 402 -12.89 -12.20 -0.84
CA CYS A 402 -12.61 -13.12 0.26
C CYS A 402 -12.60 -14.56 -0.26
N VAL A 403 -11.42 -15.16 -0.33
CA VAL A 403 -11.24 -16.57 -0.68
C VAL A 403 -10.74 -17.31 0.54
N LEU A 404 -11.31 -18.49 0.79
CA LEU A 404 -10.90 -19.35 1.90
C LEU A 404 -9.88 -20.40 1.44
N ASP A 405 -8.93 -20.73 2.30
CA ASP A 405 -8.06 -21.89 2.12
C ASP A 405 -8.80 -23.19 2.45
N GLY A 406 -8.12 -24.34 2.28
CA GLY A 406 -8.68 -25.66 2.59
C GLY A 406 -9.06 -25.86 4.06
N ASN A 407 -8.63 -24.98 4.97
CA ASN A 407 -8.97 -24.99 6.39
C ASN A 407 -10.07 -23.97 6.75
N GLY A 408 -10.69 -23.34 5.75
CA GLY A 408 -11.73 -22.33 5.94
C GLY A 408 -11.21 -20.97 6.41
N ARG A 409 -9.90 -20.71 6.35
CA ARG A 409 -9.31 -19.42 6.73
C ARG A 409 -9.21 -18.49 5.52
N PRO A 410 -9.52 -17.20 5.66
CA PRO A 410 -9.37 -16.25 4.56
C PRO A 410 -7.89 -16.11 4.17
N LEU A 411 -7.64 -16.15 2.87
CA LEU A 411 -6.31 -15.91 2.31
C LEU A 411 -5.83 -14.49 2.61
N PRO A 412 -4.51 -14.28 2.75
CA PRO A 412 -3.97 -12.97 3.07
C PRO A 412 -4.06 -12.03 1.85
N ALA A 413 -4.32 -10.74 2.13
CA ALA A 413 -4.34 -9.66 1.15
C ALA A 413 -2.91 -9.35 0.66
N THR A 414 -2.41 -10.13 -0.29
CA THR A 414 -1.04 -10.02 -0.81
C THR A 414 -1.02 -9.96 -2.32
N ALA A 415 0.01 -9.30 -2.88
CA ALA A 415 0.26 -9.30 -4.31
C ALA A 415 0.44 -10.73 -4.87
N GLN A 416 0.95 -11.66 -4.07
CA GLN A 416 1.14 -13.06 -4.48
C GLN A 416 -0.19 -13.77 -4.72
N VAL A 417 -1.15 -13.61 -3.81
CA VAL A 417 -2.51 -14.17 -3.96
C VAL A 417 -3.19 -13.52 -5.17
N ALA A 418 -3.16 -12.19 -5.27
CA ALA A 418 -3.79 -11.47 -6.40
C ALA A 418 -3.21 -11.88 -7.75
N PHE A 419 -1.88 -12.03 -7.85
CA PHE A 419 -1.19 -12.46 -9.06
C PHE A 419 -1.56 -13.89 -9.47
N GLN A 420 -1.64 -14.83 -8.52
CA GLN A 420 -2.07 -16.20 -8.82
C GLN A 420 -3.55 -16.24 -9.23
N GLN A 421 -4.42 -15.50 -8.52
CA GLN A 421 -5.84 -15.40 -8.87
C GLN A 421 -6.03 -14.85 -10.28
N ALA A 422 -5.20 -13.90 -10.71
CA ALA A 422 -5.31 -13.28 -12.02
C ALA A 422 -5.22 -14.29 -13.18
N ASP A 423 -4.35 -15.29 -13.05
CA ASP A 423 -4.22 -16.39 -14.02
C ASP A 423 -5.50 -17.24 -14.07
N TYR A 424 -6.02 -17.64 -12.90
CA TYR A 424 -7.26 -18.41 -12.80
C TYR A 424 -8.47 -17.65 -13.33
N VAL A 425 -8.61 -16.34 -13.03
CA VAL A 425 -9.71 -15.52 -13.57
C VAL A 425 -9.61 -15.40 -15.08
N GLY A 426 -8.41 -15.17 -15.63
CA GLY A 426 -8.21 -15.13 -17.08
C GLY A 426 -8.61 -16.45 -17.74
N TRP A 427 -8.21 -17.58 -17.15
CA TRP A 427 -8.60 -18.91 -17.63
C TRP A 427 -10.09 -19.19 -17.48
N ASN A 428 -10.70 -18.78 -16.37
CA ASN A 428 -12.13 -19.02 -16.10
C ASN A 428 -13.03 -18.17 -17.00
N ILE A 429 -12.64 -16.94 -17.35
CA ILE A 429 -13.34 -16.15 -18.36
C ILE A 429 -13.23 -16.83 -19.73
N TRP A 430 -12.02 -17.31 -20.11
CA TRP A 430 -11.84 -18.09 -21.33
C TRP A 430 -12.71 -19.34 -21.34
N ALA A 431 -12.72 -20.10 -20.25
CA ALA A 431 -13.53 -21.31 -20.12
C ALA A 431 -15.02 -20.98 -20.24
N ALA A 432 -15.49 -19.92 -19.58
CA ALA A 432 -16.89 -19.54 -19.60
C ALA A 432 -17.37 -19.09 -20.99
N ILE A 433 -16.56 -18.30 -21.72
CA ILE A 433 -16.85 -17.92 -23.12
C ILE A 433 -16.87 -19.15 -24.04
N ASN A 434 -16.05 -20.15 -23.76
CA ASN A 434 -15.94 -21.39 -24.54
C ASN A 434 -16.84 -22.53 -24.04
N ASN A 435 -17.78 -22.26 -23.12
CA ASN A 435 -18.65 -23.27 -22.50
C ASN A 435 -17.87 -24.48 -21.93
N ARG A 436 -16.76 -24.21 -21.25
CA ARG A 436 -15.92 -25.18 -20.55
C ARG A 436 -16.10 -25.07 -19.02
N PRO A 437 -15.83 -26.16 -18.27
CA PRO A 437 -15.83 -26.11 -16.81
C PRO A 437 -14.81 -25.10 -16.27
N LEU A 438 -15.17 -24.42 -15.19
CA LEU A 438 -14.30 -23.48 -14.48
C LEU A 438 -13.33 -24.22 -13.56
N LEU A 439 -12.14 -23.63 -13.39
CA LEU A 439 -11.11 -24.13 -12.50
C LEU A 439 -11.32 -23.58 -11.09
N PRO A 440 -11.25 -24.44 -10.05
CA PRO A 440 -11.24 -23.98 -8.67
C PRO A 440 -9.86 -23.40 -8.35
N PHE A 441 -9.83 -22.20 -7.77
CA PHE A 441 -8.61 -21.56 -7.33
C PHE A 441 -8.02 -22.29 -6.11
N ARG A 442 -6.73 -22.61 -6.22
CA ARG A 442 -5.94 -23.20 -5.15
C ARG A 442 -4.65 -22.39 -4.98
N TYR A 443 -4.57 -21.69 -3.86
CA TYR A 443 -3.40 -20.87 -3.54
C TYR A 443 -2.19 -21.75 -3.25
N GLN A 444 -1.05 -21.40 -3.86
CA GLN A 444 0.24 -21.99 -3.57
C GLN A 444 1.12 -20.97 -2.86
N HIS A 445 1.49 -21.23 -1.61
CA HIS A 445 2.41 -20.37 -0.88
C HIS A 445 3.84 -20.59 -1.41
N LEU A 446 4.36 -19.67 -2.22
CA LEU A 446 5.69 -19.77 -2.82
C LEU A 446 6.81 -19.34 -1.86
N GLY A 447 6.46 -18.78 -0.70
CA GLY A 447 7.40 -18.19 0.25
C GLY A 447 7.23 -16.68 0.39
N GLU A 448 8.06 -16.11 1.26
CA GLU A 448 7.99 -14.72 1.68
C GLU A 448 9.35 -14.04 1.46
N LEU A 449 9.32 -12.89 0.79
CA LEU A 449 10.51 -12.07 0.49
C LEU A 449 10.36 -10.75 1.21
N VAL A 450 11.37 -10.36 1.99
CA VAL A 450 11.33 -9.19 2.87
C VAL A 450 12.56 -8.34 2.65
N LEU A 451 12.38 -7.06 2.37
CA LEU A 451 13.45 -6.08 2.33
C LEU A 451 13.87 -5.69 3.75
N LEU A 452 15.14 -5.85 4.08
CA LEU A 452 15.69 -5.50 5.40
C LEU A 452 16.71 -4.36 5.33
N GLY A 453 16.98 -3.85 4.13
CA GLY A 453 17.83 -2.69 3.83
C GLY A 453 18.25 -2.66 2.36
N SER A 454 18.98 -1.63 1.94
CA SER A 454 19.38 -1.44 0.52
C SER A 454 20.14 -2.64 -0.07
N LYS A 455 20.89 -3.36 0.77
CA LYS A 455 21.68 -4.56 0.41
C LYS A 455 21.35 -5.78 1.25
N ASP A 456 20.25 -5.75 1.99
CA ASP A 456 19.86 -6.80 2.95
C ASP A 456 18.40 -7.22 2.79
N ALA A 457 18.14 -8.52 2.90
CA ALA A 457 16.83 -9.10 2.76
C ALA A 457 16.75 -10.47 3.44
N ALA A 458 15.53 -10.95 3.62
CA ALA A 458 15.25 -12.32 4.02
C ALA A 458 14.30 -12.97 3.01
N ALA A 459 14.59 -14.21 2.63
CA ALA A 459 13.81 -14.97 1.66
C ALA A 459 13.56 -16.38 2.18
N SER A 460 12.31 -16.69 2.46
CA SER A 460 11.85 -18.05 2.78
C SER A 460 11.22 -18.69 1.56
N VAL A 461 11.29 -20.02 1.48
CA VAL A 461 10.71 -20.82 0.40
C VAL A 461 9.52 -21.60 0.95
N GLY A 462 8.34 -21.40 0.37
CA GLY A 462 7.10 -21.90 0.97
C GLY A 462 6.88 -23.41 0.91
N PHE A 463 7.71 -24.15 0.17
CA PHE A 463 7.65 -25.61 0.02
C PHE A 463 8.80 -26.34 0.72
N ILE A 464 9.71 -25.63 1.40
CA ILE A 464 10.78 -26.22 2.21
C ILE A 464 10.75 -25.54 3.57
N ASP A 465 10.28 -26.26 4.58
CA ASP A 465 10.23 -25.74 5.96
C ASP A 465 11.63 -25.34 6.42
N ASP A 466 11.71 -24.20 7.11
CA ASP A 466 12.93 -23.62 7.69
C ASP A 466 14.05 -23.26 6.71
N PHE A 467 13.85 -23.37 5.38
CA PHE A 467 14.82 -22.88 4.41
C PHE A 467 14.74 -21.35 4.31
N LEU A 468 15.83 -20.69 4.72
CA LEU A 468 15.97 -19.24 4.75
C LEU A 468 17.28 -18.83 4.07
N ILE A 469 17.19 -17.88 3.14
CA ILE A 469 18.34 -17.15 2.61
C ILE A 469 18.29 -15.75 3.23
N GLU A 470 19.44 -15.23 3.68
CA GLU A 470 19.56 -13.88 4.25
C GLU A 470 20.63 -13.05 3.53
N GLY A 471 20.66 -11.75 3.83
CA GLY A 471 21.71 -10.85 3.37
C GLY A 471 21.64 -10.54 1.87
N ARG A 472 22.81 -10.26 1.29
CA ARG A 472 22.97 -9.89 -0.13
C ARG A 472 22.49 -10.97 -1.10
N ALA A 473 22.63 -12.25 -0.71
CA ALA A 473 22.16 -13.37 -1.51
C ALA A 473 20.63 -13.37 -1.60
N ALA A 474 19.94 -13.17 -0.47
CA ALA A 474 18.49 -13.02 -0.43
C ALA A 474 18.03 -11.78 -1.20
N HIS A 475 18.76 -10.67 -1.08
CA HIS A 475 18.46 -9.43 -1.80
C HIS A 475 18.51 -9.65 -3.33
N THR A 476 19.55 -10.34 -3.80
CA THR A 476 19.71 -10.68 -5.22
C THR A 476 18.62 -11.64 -5.70
N ALA A 477 18.34 -12.70 -4.93
CA ALA A 477 17.27 -13.64 -5.24
C ALA A 477 15.90 -12.95 -5.32
N ARG A 478 15.61 -12.03 -4.39
CA ARG A 478 14.39 -11.21 -4.40
C ARG A 478 14.29 -10.35 -5.65
N LYS A 479 15.36 -9.62 -6.03
CA LYS A 479 15.37 -8.81 -7.26
C LYS A 479 15.12 -9.68 -8.49
N LEU A 480 15.77 -10.84 -8.62
CA LEU A 480 15.54 -11.76 -9.74
C LEU A 480 14.10 -12.29 -9.78
N ALA A 481 13.55 -12.68 -8.62
CA ALA A 481 12.16 -13.15 -8.53
C ALA A 481 11.17 -12.04 -8.92
N TYR A 482 11.42 -10.80 -8.52
CA TYR A 482 10.59 -9.65 -8.89
C TYR A 482 10.75 -9.25 -10.35
N LEU A 483 11.96 -9.29 -10.89
CA LEU A 483 12.20 -9.08 -12.32
C LEU A 483 11.36 -10.06 -13.14
N TYR A 484 11.35 -11.35 -12.79
CA TYR A 484 10.52 -12.34 -13.46
C TYR A 484 9.02 -12.02 -13.39
N ARG A 485 8.55 -11.45 -12.28
CA ARG A 485 7.14 -11.12 -12.02
C ARG A 485 6.69 -9.81 -12.67
N LEU A 486 7.57 -8.96 -13.19
CA LEU A 486 7.16 -7.71 -13.85
C LEU A 486 6.23 -7.97 -15.06
N PRO A 487 5.31 -7.03 -15.40
CA PRO A 487 4.14 -7.35 -16.22
C PRO A 487 4.42 -7.88 -17.63
N THR A 488 5.36 -7.30 -18.37
CA THR A 488 5.61 -7.66 -19.78
C THR A 488 7.06 -8.03 -20.05
N ASN A 489 7.32 -8.80 -21.11
CA ASN A 489 8.68 -9.16 -21.54
C ASN A 489 9.54 -7.92 -21.84
N GLU A 490 8.98 -6.93 -22.53
CA GLU A 490 9.68 -5.69 -22.85
C GLU A 490 10.05 -4.92 -21.58
N HIS A 491 9.12 -4.79 -20.63
CA HIS A 491 9.38 -4.13 -19.36
C HIS A 491 10.47 -4.87 -18.57
N ARG A 492 10.38 -6.20 -18.50
CA ARG A 492 11.39 -7.06 -17.87
C ARG A 492 12.78 -6.86 -18.44
N ALA A 493 12.92 -6.86 -19.76
CA ALA A 493 14.20 -6.65 -20.41
C ALA A 493 14.78 -5.26 -20.09
N ARG A 494 13.98 -4.19 -20.20
CA ARG A 494 14.42 -2.82 -19.94
C ARG A 494 14.88 -2.63 -18.48
N VAL A 495 14.09 -3.12 -17.53
CA VAL A 495 14.45 -3.05 -16.10
C VAL A 495 15.68 -3.89 -15.80
N GLY A 496 15.79 -5.09 -16.38
CA GLY A 496 16.97 -5.95 -16.21
C GLY A 496 18.26 -5.29 -16.68
N VAL A 497 18.24 -4.63 -17.84
CA VAL A 497 19.38 -3.85 -18.34
C VAL A 497 19.70 -2.70 -17.40
N SER A 498 18.71 -1.93 -16.95
CA SER A 498 18.91 -0.80 -16.02
C SER A 498 19.58 -1.25 -14.72
N TRP A 499 19.09 -2.32 -14.09
CA TRP A 499 19.67 -2.85 -12.86
C TRP A 499 21.09 -3.38 -13.06
N LEU A 500 21.36 -4.04 -14.19
CA LEU A 500 22.71 -4.49 -14.53
C LEU A 500 23.67 -3.30 -14.71
N THR A 501 23.26 -2.26 -15.44
CA THR A 501 24.06 -1.05 -15.62
C THR A 501 24.37 -0.40 -14.27
N ARG A 502 23.39 -0.26 -13.37
CA ARG A 502 23.60 0.27 -12.02
C ARG A 502 24.60 -0.58 -11.23
N ALA A 503 24.45 -1.90 -11.22
CA ALA A 503 25.37 -2.79 -10.53
C ALA A 503 26.83 -2.68 -11.03
N ILE A 504 27.03 -2.48 -12.34
CA ILE A 504 28.36 -2.24 -12.92
C ILE A 504 28.93 -0.90 -12.46
N VAL A 505 28.12 0.18 -12.50
CA VAL A 505 28.53 1.52 -12.05
C VAL A 505 28.91 1.50 -10.58
N ASP A 506 28.07 0.91 -9.72
CA ASP A 506 28.31 0.81 -8.29
C ASP A 506 29.59 0.01 -8.00
N GLY A 507 29.81 -1.09 -8.73
CA GLY A 507 31.03 -1.91 -8.60
C GLY A 507 32.31 -1.15 -8.98
N ILE A 508 32.25 -0.30 -10.02
CA ILE A 508 33.38 0.57 -10.40
C ILE A 508 33.63 1.61 -9.30
N SER A 509 32.58 2.23 -8.75
CA SER A 509 32.72 3.20 -7.65
C SER A 509 33.26 2.57 -6.37
N GLU A 510 32.81 1.38 -5.99
CA GLU A 510 33.35 0.63 -4.85
C GLU A 510 34.85 0.31 -5.05
N ALA A 511 35.24 -0.13 -6.25
CA ALA A 511 36.64 -0.41 -6.58
C ALA A 511 37.51 0.87 -6.54
N GLN A 512 37.00 1.99 -7.06
CA GLN A 512 37.69 3.29 -6.98
C GLN A 512 37.90 3.75 -5.54
N ASN A 513 36.87 3.64 -4.70
CA ASN A 513 36.95 3.98 -3.28
C ASN A 513 37.95 3.08 -2.54
N PHE A 514 37.99 1.78 -2.85
CA PHE A 514 38.96 0.85 -2.28
C PHE A 514 40.39 1.20 -2.71
N ILE A 515 40.62 1.50 -3.99
CA ILE A 515 41.94 1.93 -4.49
C ILE A 515 42.35 3.25 -3.82
N ALA A 516 41.45 4.22 -3.70
CA ALA A 516 41.72 5.49 -3.03
C ALA A 516 42.06 5.32 -1.54
N ALA A 517 41.32 4.48 -0.82
CA ALA A 517 41.60 4.13 0.57
C ALA A 517 42.96 3.41 0.73
N ALA A 518 43.29 2.50 -0.19
CA ALA A 518 44.58 1.79 -0.20
C ALA A 518 45.78 2.69 -0.58
N THR A 519 45.56 3.77 -1.32
CA THR A 519 46.62 4.69 -1.76
C THR A 519 46.85 5.89 -0.84
N ASN A 520 45.98 6.15 0.15
CA ASN A 520 46.17 7.23 1.12
C ASN A 520 45.86 6.83 2.58
N PRO A 521 46.74 6.03 3.23
CA PRO A 521 46.53 5.53 4.60
C PRO A 521 46.73 6.55 5.74
N GLN A 522 46.90 7.85 5.45
CA GLN A 522 47.22 8.88 6.46
C GLN A 522 46.05 9.82 6.84
N ALA A 523 44.82 9.55 6.40
CA ALA A 523 43.67 10.42 6.69
C ALA A 523 42.83 10.02 7.93
N GLU A 524 43.07 8.88 8.57
CA GLU A 524 42.27 8.40 9.72
C GLU A 524 42.85 8.73 11.10
N SER A 525 43.83 9.65 11.20
CA SER A 525 44.24 10.21 12.50
C SER A 525 44.07 11.73 12.50
N LYS A 526 42.84 12.19 12.76
CA LYS A 526 42.56 13.45 13.44
C LYS A 526 41.12 13.56 13.90
#